data_AF-A0A532U5A7-F1
#
_entry.id   AF-A0A532U5A7-F1
#
_cell.length_a   1.000
_cell.length_b   1.000
_cell.length_c   1.000
_cell.angle_alpha   90.00
_cell.angle_beta   90.00
_cell.angle_gamma   90.00
#
_symmetry.space_group_name_H-M   'P 1'
#
loop_
_entity.id
_entity.type
_entity.pdbx_description
1 polymer ?
#
loop_
_entity_poly.entity_id
_entity_poly.type
_entity_poly.pdbx_seq_one_letter_code
_entity_poly.pdbx_strand_id
1 'polypeptide(L)'
;MLERHGGYPYLETDGSHGCEIAAEVGRIVGFGFIDREIIHRAAEEAGVPKIALQEIAYEGRRNVVDRILQAMNAMPPLPRIAETWEA
;
A
#
# COMPACT_ATOMS: atom_id res chain seq x y z
N MET A 1 5.74 27.80 18.89
CA MET A 1 4.28 27.60 18.74
C MET A 1 4.00 27.52 17.25
N LEU A 2 3.83 26.32 16.71
CA LEU A 2 3.55 26.05 15.29
C LEU A 2 2.35 25.12 15.23
N GLU A 3 1.18 25.68 14.97
CA GLU A 3 -0.04 24.94 14.65
C GLU A 3 0.07 24.43 13.21
N ARG A 4 -0.15 23.13 12.99
CA ARG A 4 -0.47 22.58 11.67
C ARG A 4 -1.66 21.65 11.77
N HIS A 5 -2.77 22.15 11.23
CA HIS A 5 -4.04 21.47 11.02
C HIS A 5 -3.92 20.28 10.07
N GLY A 6 -4.72 19.23 10.32
CA GLY A 6 -5.08 18.20 9.34
C GLY A 6 -4.41 16.83 9.50
N GLY A 7 -3.96 16.46 10.70
CA GLY A 7 -3.33 15.16 10.93
C GLY A 7 -4.31 14.01 10.71
N TYR A 8 -3.93 13.05 9.86
CA TYR A 8 -4.56 11.73 9.78
C TYR A 8 -4.19 10.97 11.06
N PRO A 9 -5.08 10.88 12.06
CA PRO A 9 -4.72 10.43 13.40
C PRO A 9 -4.57 8.89 13.51
N TYR A 10 -4.58 8.18 12.38
CA TYR A 10 -4.60 6.72 12.29
C TYR A 10 -3.54 6.14 11.35
N LEU A 11 -2.51 6.93 10.99
CA LEU A 11 -1.41 6.37 10.19
C LEU A 11 -0.64 5.35 11.04
N GLU A 12 -0.86 4.06 10.77
CA GLU A 12 0.07 3.02 11.21
C GLU A 12 1.41 3.28 10.52
N THR A 13 2.43 3.56 11.33
CA THR A 13 3.79 3.73 10.85
C THR A 13 4.39 2.36 10.63
N ASP A 14 4.32 1.86 9.39
CA ASP A 14 5.32 0.88 8.98
C ASP A 14 6.68 1.57 8.89
N GLY A 15 7.78 0.83 9.02
CA GLY A 15 9.13 1.42 9.01
C GLY A 15 9.48 2.15 7.70
N SER A 16 8.60 2.12 6.70
CA SER A 16 8.79 2.74 5.38
C SER A 16 8.18 4.15 5.27
N HIS A 17 7.39 4.60 6.26
CA HIS A 17 6.66 5.87 6.22
C HIS A 17 5.73 6.01 4.98
N GLY A 18 5.24 4.88 4.46
CA GLY A 18 4.44 4.86 3.23
C GLY A 18 3.12 5.63 3.37
N CYS A 19 2.54 5.58 4.56
CA CYS A 19 1.32 6.31 4.94
C CYS A 19 1.49 7.83 4.84
N GLU A 20 2.60 8.36 5.35
CA GLU A 20 2.91 9.78 5.35
C GLU A 20 3.18 10.30 3.93
N ILE A 21 3.89 9.50 3.12
CA ILE A 21 4.14 9.83 1.71
C ILE A 21 2.82 9.87 0.93
N ALA A 22 1.97 8.86 1.09
CA ALA A 22 0.69 8.78 0.39
C ALA A 22 -0.27 9.91 0.81
N ALA A 23 -0.30 10.26 2.09
CA ALA A 23 -1.07 11.39 2.60
C ALA A 23 -0.61 12.73 2.00
N GLU A 24 0.70 12.95 1.94
CA GLU A 24 1.27 14.18 1.37
C GLU A 24 1.04 14.27 -0.15
N VAL A 25 1.22 13.17 -0.88
CA VAL A 25 0.90 13.10 -2.31
C VAL A 25 -0.58 13.41 -2.54
N GLY A 26 -1.48 12.79 -1.78
CA GLY A 26 -2.92 13.05 -1.84
C GLY A 26 -3.24 14.54 -1.66
N ARG A 27 -2.66 15.17 -0.65
CA ARG A 27 -2.79 16.60 -0.38
C ARG A 27 -2.33 17.46 -1.57
N ILE A 28 -1.21 17.11 -2.20
CA ILE A 28 -0.65 17.84 -3.35
C ILE A 28 -1.56 17.73 -4.58
N VAL A 29 -2.14 16.55 -4.83
CA VAL A 29 -2.98 16.31 -6.02
C VAL A 29 -4.47 16.63 -5.79
N GLY A 30 -4.85 17.04 -4.58
CA GLY A 30 -6.23 17.37 -4.23
C GLY A 30 -7.13 16.15 -3.98
N PHE A 31 -6.55 14.99 -3.66
CA PHE A 31 -7.28 13.79 -3.30
C PHE A 31 -7.22 13.50 -1.80
N GLY A 32 -8.32 12.95 -1.27
CA GLY A 32 -8.35 12.45 0.09
C GLY A 32 -7.49 11.20 0.21
N PHE A 33 -6.71 11.09 1.29
CA PHE A 33 -6.05 9.86 1.66
C PHE A 33 -7.01 9.01 2.50
N ILE A 34 -7.19 7.75 2.11
CA ILE A 34 -8.04 6.79 2.80
C ILE A 34 -7.21 5.54 3.06
N ASP A 35 -6.87 5.30 4.33
CA ASP A 35 -6.22 4.06 4.75
C ASP A 35 -7.24 2.94 5.02
N ARG A 36 -6.70 1.75 5.27
CA ARG A 36 -7.47 0.54 5.52
C ARG A 36 -8.34 0.62 6.76
N GLU A 37 -7.89 1.31 7.81
CA GLU A 37 -8.64 1.44 9.07
C GLU A 37 -9.85 2.37 8.87
N ILE A 38 -9.69 3.46 8.10
CA ILE A 38 -10.80 4.34 7.72
C ILE A 38 -11.87 3.57 6.95
N ILE A 39 -11.47 2.72 5.99
CA ILE A 39 -12.41 1.88 5.22
C ILE A 39 -13.09 0.87 6.15
N HIS A 40 -12.33 0.25 7.06
CA HIS A 40 -12.86 -0.76 7.97
C HIS A 40 -13.94 -0.18 8.88
N ARG A 41 -13.68 0.97 9.51
CA ARG A 41 -14.65 1.66 10.38
C ARG A 41 -15.87 2.12 9.63
N ALA A 42 -15.70 2.75 8.47
CA ALA A 42 -16.83 3.19 7.65
C ALA A 42 -17.73 2.00 7.27
N ALA A 43 -17.15 0.84 7.00
CA ALA A 43 -17.91 -0.37 6.69
C ALA A 43 -18.60 -0.97 7.94
N GLU A 44 -17.95 -0.96 9.10
CA GLU A 44 -18.59 -1.37 10.36
C GLU A 44 -19.78 -0.45 10.71
N GLU A 45 -19.61 0.87 10.59
CA GLU A 45 -20.67 1.87 10.79
C GLU A 45 -21.84 1.70 9.80
N ALA A 46 -21.53 1.35 8.55
CA ALA A 46 -22.54 1.05 7.54
C ALA A 46 -23.23 -0.33 7.74
N GLY A 47 -22.81 -1.12 8.74
CA GLY A 47 -23.39 -2.43 9.03
C GLY A 47 -22.96 -3.53 8.05
N VAL A 48 -21.84 -3.35 7.34
CA VAL A 48 -21.33 -4.35 6.41
C VAL A 48 -20.94 -5.61 7.19
N PRO A 49 -21.40 -6.80 6.76
CA PRO A 49 -21.01 -8.05 7.42
C PRO A 49 -19.50 -8.25 7.44
N LYS A 50 -18.96 -8.63 8.61
CA LYS A 50 -17.52 -8.87 8.79
C LYS A 50 -16.94 -9.87 7.79
N ILE A 51 -17.73 -10.87 7.38
CA ILE A 51 -17.33 -11.86 6.38
C ILE A 51 -17.08 -11.21 5.01
N ALA A 52 -17.92 -10.27 4.58
CA ALA A 52 -17.76 -9.58 3.31
C ALA A 52 -16.49 -8.70 3.32
N LEU A 53 -16.20 -8.06 4.46
CA LEU A 53 -14.94 -7.30 4.61
C LEU A 53 -13.70 -8.18 4.57
N GLN A 54 -13.78 -9.38 5.14
CA GLN A 54 -12.70 -10.36 5.10
C GLN A 54 -12.47 -10.92 3.69
N GLU A 55 -13.54 -11.16 2.93
CA GLU A 55 -13.48 -11.60 1.53
C GLU A 55 -12.82 -10.53 0.64
N ILE A 56 -13.27 -9.28 0.73
CA ILE A 56 -12.67 -8.14 -0.02
C ILE A 56 -11.18 -7.99 0.32
N ALA A 57 -10.83 -8.09 1.60
CA ALA A 57 -9.44 -8.04 2.05
C ALA A 57 -8.58 -9.22 1.53
N TYR A 58 -9.17 -10.41 1.42
CA TYR A 58 -8.51 -11.59 0.89
C TYR A 58 -8.26 -11.47 -0.61
N GLU A 59 -9.28 -11.04 -1.38
CA GLU A 59 -9.16 -10.80 -2.81
C GLU A 59 -8.12 -9.73 -3.15
N GLY A 60 -8.10 -8.62 -2.39
CA GLY A 60 -7.10 -7.57 -2.56
C GLY A 60 -5.65 -8.09 -2.40
N ARG A 61 -5.40 -8.94 -1.40
CA ARG A 61 -4.08 -9.56 -1.20
C ARG A 61 -3.69 -10.49 -2.35
N ARG A 62 -4.63 -11.29 -2.84
CA ARG A 62 -4.40 -12.20 -3.97
C ARG A 62 -4.02 -11.42 -5.23
N ASN A 63 -4.73 -10.33 -5.53
CA ASN A 63 -4.43 -9.46 -6.68
C ASN A 63 -3.02 -8.86 -6.61
N VAL A 64 -2.56 -8.44 -5.42
CA VAL A 64 -1.21 -7.92 -5.23
C VAL A 64 -0.15 -9.00 -5.50
N VAL A 65 -0.34 -10.21 -4.99
CA VAL A 65 0.57 -11.35 -5.26
C VAL A 65 0.65 -11.64 -6.75
N ASP A 66 -0.51 -11.69 -7.43
CA ASP A 66 -0.56 -11.94 -8.88
C ASP A 66 0.20 -10.86 -9.67
N ARG A 67 0.07 -9.58 -9.29
CA ARG A 67 0.83 -8.48 -9.92
C ARG A 67 2.33 -8.56 -9.67
N ILE A 68 2.76 -8.95 -8.47
CA ILE A 68 4.18 -9.13 -8.16
C ILE A 68 4.75 -10.27 -9.01
N LEU A 69 4.07 -11.40 -9.07
CA LEU A 69 4.48 -12.53 -9.90
C LEU A 69 4.51 -12.14 -11.39
N GLN A 70 3.53 -11.38 -11.85
CA GLN A 70 3.52 -10.87 -13.22
C GLN A 70 4.71 -9.95 -13.50
N ALA A 71 5.04 -9.03 -12.58
CA ALA A 71 6.19 -8.15 -12.71
C ALA A 71 7.51 -8.94 -12.71
N MET A 72 7.63 -9.97 -11.86
CA MET A 72 8.79 -10.85 -11.84
C MET A 72 8.95 -11.63 -13.14
N ASN A 73 7.87 -12.16 -13.68
CA ASN A 73 7.88 -12.89 -14.95
C ASN A 73 8.13 -11.99 -16.16
N ALA A 74 7.80 -10.69 -16.05
CA ALA A 74 8.05 -9.69 -17.08
C ALA A 74 9.47 -9.10 -17.01
N MET A 75 10.25 -9.39 -15.96
CA MET A 75 11.61 -8.88 -15.87
C MET A 75 12.51 -9.57 -16.91
N PRO A 76 13.34 -8.79 -17.63
CA PRO A 76 14.31 -9.37 -18.56
C PRO A 76 15.29 -10.27 -17.78
N PRO A 77 15.75 -11.37 -18.39
CA PRO A 77 16.72 -12.24 -17.75
C PRO A 77 17.95 -11.43 -17.36
N LEU A 78 18.38 -11.56 -16.10
CA LEU A 78 19.57 -10.89 -15.61
C LEU A 78 20.76 -11.26 -16.51
N PRO A 79 21.55 -10.27 -16.98
CA PRO A 79 22.73 -10.56 -17.75
C PRO A 79 23.65 -11.46 -16.92
N ARG A 80 24.01 -12.62 -17.49
CA ARG A 80 25.01 -13.50 -16.88
C ARG A 80 26.31 -12.71 -16.79
N ILE A 81 26.75 -12.43 -15.57
CA ILE A 81 28.10 -11.92 -15.33
C ILE A 81 29.03 -13.04 -15.77
N ALA A 82 29.77 -12.84 -16.86
CA ALA A 82 30.85 -13.76 -17.20
C ALA A 82 31.85 -13.68 -16.05
N GLU A 83 32.04 -14.77 -15.32
CA GLU A 83 33.13 -14.90 -14.37
C GLU A 83 34.45 -14.89 -15.14
N THR A 84 34.95 -13.71 -15.46
CA THR A 84 36.34 -13.53 -15.85
C THR A 84 37.15 -13.44 -14.58
N TRP A 85 37.49 -14.60 -14.01
CA TRP A 85 38.64 -14.71 -13.14
C TRP A 85 39.88 -14.65 -14.05
N GLU A 86 40.44 -13.47 -14.23
CA GLU A 86 41.82 -13.37 -14.73
C GLU A 86 42.78 -13.90 -13.65
N ALA A 87 43.76 -14.65 -14.15
CA ALA A 87 44.65 -15.57 -13.43
C ALA A 87 45.66 -14.91 -12.49
#